data_AF-A0A1N6GL12-F1
#
_entry.id   AF-A0A1N6GL12-F1
#
_cell.length_a   1.000
_cell.length_b   1.000
_cell.length_c   1.000
_cell.angle_alpha   90.00
_cell.angle_beta   90.00
_cell.angle_gamma   90.00
#
_symmetry.space_group_name_H-M   'P 1'
#
loop_
_entity.id
_entity.type
_entity.pdbx_description
1 polymer ?
#
loop_
_entity_poly.entity_id
_entity_poly.type
_entity_poly.pdbx_seq_one_letter_code
_entity_poly.pdbx_strand_id
1 'polypeptide(L)'
;MNLDRDIHSLTDFKKNTPDFLKQLKDTGEPVVLTINGKAELVVQDAVSYQKLLDLAEEAKVIEGIRRGLDDVVAGRTSSLDEFKEHVRAKHGITV
;
A
#
# COMPACT_ATOMS: atom_id res chain seq x y z
N MET A 1 13.23 0.46 4.11
CA MET A 1 13.34 -0.84 3.41
C MET A 1 14.36 -0.65 2.28
N ASN A 2 15.44 -1.44 2.25
CA ASN A 2 16.49 -1.33 1.23
C ASN A 2 16.36 -2.51 0.28
N LEU A 3 15.57 -2.33 -0.78
CA LEU A 3 15.33 -3.34 -1.82
C LEU A 3 16.62 -3.70 -2.59
N ASP A 4 17.65 -2.85 -2.52
CA ASP A 4 18.92 -3.05 -3.20
C ASP A 4 19.79 -4.16 -2.59
N ARG A 5 19.46 -4.61 -1.37
CA ARG A 5 20.28 -5.58 -0.62
C ARG A 5 19.96 -7.04 -0.93
N ASP A 6 18.84 -7.32 -1.59
CA ASP A 6 18.39 -8.69 -1.86
C ASP A 6 17.94 -8.84 -3.32
N ILE A 7 18.85 -8.48 -4.22
CA ILE A 7 18.68 -8.56 -5.67
C ILE A 7 19.22 -9.89 -6.18
N HIS A 8 18.35 -10.71 -6.76
CA HIS A 8 18.69 -12.01 -7.35
C HIS A 8 18.25 -12.10 -8.80
N SER A 9 18.80 -13.01 -9.60
CA SER A 9 18.29 -13.23 -10.97
C SER A 9 17.06 -14.13 -10.96
N LEU A 10 16.15 -13.94 -11.91
CA LEU A 10 14.99 -14.84 -12.07
C LEU A 10 15.44 -16.30 -12.29
N THR A 11 16.57 -16.52 -12.97
CA THR A 11 17.13 -17.86 -13.18
C THR A 11 17.59 -18.49 -11.87
N ASP A 12 18.25 -17.72 -11.00
CA ASP A 12 18.71 -18.19 -9.69
C ASP A 12 17.53 -18.53 -8.78
N PHE A 13 16.53 -17.66 -8.73
CA PHE A 13 15.29 -17.89 -7.99
C PHE A 13 14.59 -19.20 -8.39
N LYS A 14 14.52 -19.50 -9.69
CA LYS A 14 13.94 -20.76 -10.18
C LYS A 14 14.75 -22.00 -9.79
N LYS A 15 16.08 -21.88 -9.69
CA LYS A 15 16.95 -23.00 -9.29
C LYS A 15 16.86 -23.28 -7.79
N ASN A 16 16.76 -22.22 -6.97
CA ASN A 16 16.83 -22.29 -5.51
C ASN A 16 15.48 -21.95 -4.84
N THR A 17 14.36 -22.22 -5.52
CA THR A 17 13.01 -21.83 -5.05
C THR A 17 12.71 -22.26 -3.61
N PRO A 18 13.04 -23.48 -3.15
CA PRO A 18 12.76 -23.87 -1.76
C PRO A 18 13.43 -22.98 -0.71
N ASP A 19 14.68 -22.58 -0.96
CA ASP A 19 15.46 -21.74 -0.04
C ASP A 19 14.91 -20.32 0.00
N PHE A 20 14.60 -19.75 -1.17
CA PHE A 20 13.94 -18.45 -1.26
C PHE A 20 12.56 -18.44 -0.58
N LEU A 21 11.75 -19.48 -0.79
CA LEU A 21 10.44 -19.59 -0.12
C LEU A 21 10.57 -19.70 1.39
N LYS A 22 11.59 -20.39 1.88
CA LYS A 22 11.89 -20.46 3.32
C LYS A 22 12.29 -19.08 3.84
N GLN A 23 13.23 -18.40 3.19
CA GLN A 23 13.64 -17.04 3.55
C GLN A 23 12.45 -16.07 3.58
N LEU A 24 11.62 -16.05 2.54
CA LEU A 24 10.45 -15.19 2.43
C LEU A 24 9.49 -15.41 3.62
N LYS A 25 9.22 -16.67 3.98
CA LYS A 25 8.32 -17.00 5.11
C LYS A 25 8.94 -16.71 6.47
N ASP A 26 10.22 -17.00 6.65
CA ASP A 26 10.91 -16.86 7.94
C ASP A 26 11.18 -15.39 8.27
N THR A 27 11.51 -14.57 7.26
CA THR A 27 11.86 -13.16 7.44
C THR A 27 10.70 -12.20 7.16
N GLY A 28 9.79 -12.56 6.25
CA GLY A 28 8.78 -11.65 5.71
C GLY A 28 9.35 -10.55 4.81
N GLU A 29 10.66 -10.56 4.52
CA GLU A 29 11.31 -9.55 3.70
C GLU A 29 11.14 -9.87 2.20
N PRO A 30 10.81 -8.89 1.35
CA PRO A 30 10.71 -9.08 -0.10
C PRO A 30 12.05 -9.39 -0.75
N VAL A 31 12.00 -10.13 -1.85
CA VAL A 31 13.15 -10.35 -2.75
C VAL A 31 12.92 -9.63 -4.07
N VAL A 32 13.95 -8.94 -4.58
CA VAL A 32 13.93 -8.30 -5.89
C VAL A 32 14.54 -9.23 -6.93
N LEU A 33 13.82 -9.47 -8.02
CA LEU A 33 14.30 -10.30 -9.12
C LEU A 33 14.71 -9.44 -10.33
N THR A 34 15.84 -9.83 -10.92
CA THR A 34 16.34 -9.25 -12.15
C THR A 34 16.07 -10.12 -13.36
N ILE A 35 15.75 -9.45 -14.47
CA ILE A 35 15.69 -10.01 -15.81
C ILE A 35 16.71 -9.25 -16.65
N ASN A 36 17.62 -9.95 -17.31
CA ASN A 36 18.71 -9.35 -18.09
C ASN A 36 19.51 -8.28 -17.31
N GLY A 37 19.74 -8.51 -16.01
CA GLY A 37 20.51 -7.62 -15.14
C GLY A 37 19.77 -6.38 -14.65
N LYS A 38 18.48 -6.23 -14.96
CA LYS A 38 17.65 -5.12 -14.49
C LYS A 38 16.63 -5.61 -13.47
N ALA A 39 16.46 -4.88 -12.37
CA ALA A 39 15.43 -5.16 -11.38
C ALA A 39 14.04 -4.91 -12.00
N GLU A 40 13.24 -5.97 -12.10
CA GLU A 40 11.93 -5.92 -12.80
C GLU A 40 10.78 -6.45 -11.96
N LEU A 41 11.04 -7.31 -10.97
CA LEU A 41 9.98 -7.95 -10.18
C LEU A 41 10.33 -7.93 -8.69
N VAL A 42 9.30 -7.93 -7.85
CA VAL A 42 9.40 -8.15 -6.41
C VAL A 42 8.56 -9.38 -6.05
N VAL A 43 9.12 -10.27 -5.24
CA VAL A 43 8.43 -11.44 -4.71
C VAL A 43 8.27 -11.26 -3.20
N GLN A 44 7.04 -11.46 -2.72
CA GLN A 44 6.70 -11.50 -1.30
C GLN A 44 5.86 -12.75 -1.02
N ASP A 45 5.93 -13.25 0.21
CA ASP A 45 4.93 -14.20 0.69
C ASP A 45 3.58 -13.49 0.92
N ALA A 46 2.51 -14.26 0.87
CA ALA A 46 1.15 -13.72 0.94
C ALA A 46 0.82 -13.03 2.28
N VAL A 47 1.37 -13.52 3.39
CA VAL A 47 1.08 -12.96 4.73
C VAL A 47 1.74 -11.61 4.88
N SER A 48 3.00 -11.48 4.45
CA SER A 48 3.71 -10.19 4.50
C SER A 48 3.12 -9.18 3.53
N TYR A 49 2.69 -9.63 2.35
CA TYR A 49 1.98 -8.75 1.41
C TYR A 49 0.64 -8.25 1.96
N GLN A 50 -0.13 -9.11 2.64
CA GLN A 50 -1.37 -8.68 3.29
C GLN A 50 -1.10 -7.61 4.36
N LYS A 51 -0.08 -7.81 5.22
CA LYS A 51 0.30 -6.80 6.23
C LYS A 51 0.66 -5.46 5.58
N LEU A 52 1.34 -5.48 4.43
CA LEU A 52 1.66 -4.26 3.69
C LEU A 52 0.40 -3.54 3.19
N LEU A 53 -0.61 -4.29 2.72
CA LEU A 53 -1.90 -3.73 2.32
C LEU A 53 -2.63 -3.11 3.52
N ASP A 54 -2.67 -3.81 4.66
CA ASP A 54 -3.33 -3.33 5.88
C ASP A 54 -2.70 -2.01 6.36
N LEU A 55 -1.36 -1.91 6.36
CA LEU A 55 -0.64 -0.68 6.69
C LEU A 55 -0.94 0.46 5.72
N ALA A 56 -1.10 0.15 4.43
CA ALA A 56 -1.45 1.15 3.42
C ALA A 56 -2.89 1.67 3.61
N GLU A 57 -3.82 0.82 4.06
CA GLU A 57 -5.18 1.24 4.41
C GLU A 57 -5.20 2.12 5.65
N GLU A 58 -4.46 1.75 6.70
CA GLU A 58 -4.31 2.56 7.90
C GLU A 58 -3.73 3.95 7.59
N ALA A 59 -2.68 4.00 6.76
CA ALA A 59 -2.07 5.26 6.33
C ALA A 59 -3.07 6.18 5.58
N LYS A 60 -3.97 5.61 4.77
CA LYS A 60 -5.02 6.38 4.09
C LYS A 60 -6.02 6.98 5.09
N VAL A 61 -6.37 6.25 6.15
CA VAL A 61 -7.26 6.75 7.21
C VAL A 61 -6.59 7.91 7.94
N ILE A 62 -5.33 7.75 8.33
CA ILE A 62 -4.54 8.79 8.99
C ILE A 62 -4.45 10.05 8.11
N GLU A 63 -4.17 9.91 6.82
CA GLU A 63 -4.15 11.04 5.88
C GLU A 63 -5.53 11.68 5.69
N GLY A 64 -6.61 10.90 5.75
CA GLY A 64 -7.97 11.43 5.81
C GLY A 64 -8.21 12.34 7.01
N ILE A 65 -7.84 11.88 8.20
CA ILE A 65 -7.94 12.65 9.45
C ILE A 65 -7.08 13.92 9.38
N ARG A 66 -5.82 13.78 8.93
CA ARG A 66 -4.88 14.90 8.80
C ARG A 66 -5.45 16.00 7.89
N ARG A 67 -5.97 15.64 6.72
CA ARG A 67 -6.61 16.59 5.80
C ARG A 67 -7.84 17.25 6.41
N GLY A 68 -8.69 16.49 7.10
CA GLY A 68 -9.85 17.06 7.79
C GLY A 68 -9.47 18.09 8.85
N LEU A 69 -8.40 17.83 9.62
CA LEU A 69 -7.87 18.79 10.59
C LEU A 69 -7.32 20.04 9.90
N ASP A 70 -6.58 19.89 8.79
CA ASP A 70 -6.09 21.02 8.00
C ASP A 70 -7.24 21.86 7.42
N ASP A 71 -8.34 21.24 7.02
CA ASP A 71 -9.54 21.92 6.54
C ASP A 71 -10.22 22.72 7.65
N VAL A 72 -10.32 22.17 8.87
CA VAL A 72 -10.83 22.89 10.04
C VAL A 72 -9.98 24.12 10.33
N VAL A 73 -8.65 23.96 10.38
CA VAL A 73 -7.72 25.08 10.66
C VAL A 73 -7.84 26.17 9.59
N ALA A 74 -8.03 25.78 8.33
CA ALA A 74 -8.15 26.72 7.21
C ALA A 74 -9.58 27.24 6.97
N GLY A 75 -10.56 26.85 7.80
CA GLY A 75 -11.97 27.24 7.63
C GLY A 75 -12.65 26.64 6.39
N ARG A 76 -12.10 25.58 5.80
CA ARG A 76 -12.68 24.84 4.66
C ARG A 76 -13.70 23.80 5.13
N THR A 77 -14.63 24.21 5.97
CA THR A 77 -15.68 23.35 6.54
C THR A 77 -17.04 23.81 6.05
N SER A 78 -17.98 22.88 5.88
CA SER A 78 -19.40 23.20 5.65
C SER A 78 -20.25 22.72 6.81
N SER A 79 -21.42 23.32 7.00
CA SER A 79 -22.43 22.79 7.91
C SER A 79 -23.01 21.47 7.38
N LEU A 80 -23.68 20.73 8.27
CA LEU A 80 -24.35 19.48 7.89
C LEU A 80 -25.50 19.73 6.89
N ASP A 81 -26.21 20.84 7.03
CA ASP A 81 -27.34 21.16 6.16
C ASP A 81 -26.86 21.50 4.74
N GLU A 82 -25.81 22.33 4.62
CA GLU A 82 -25.17 22.63 3.32
C GLU A 82 -24.64 21.37 2.64
N PHE A 83 -24.04 20.44 3.40
CA PHE A 83 -23.57 19.17 2.87
C PHE A 83 -24.71 18.30 2.33
N LYS A 84 -25.80 18.15 3.11
CA LYS A 84 -26.97 17.37 2.70
C LYS A 84 -27.59 17.90 1.41
N GLU A 85 -27.73 19.22 1.30
CA GLU A 85 -28.21 19.85 0.08
C GLU A 85 -27.29 19.56 -1.12
N HIS A 86 -25.97 19.71 -0.93
CA HIS A 86 -25.00 19.47 -2.00
C HIS A 86 -25.01 18.01 -2.49
N VAL A 87 -25.02 17.03 -1.57
CA VAL A 87 -25.01 15.61 -1.93
C VAL A 87 -26.32 15.19 -2.61
N ARG A 88 -27.47 15.66 -2.11
CA ARG A 88 -28.78 15.39 -2.73
C ARG A 88 -28.82 15.93 -4.16
N ALA A 89 -28.38 17.18 -4.36
CA ALA A 89 -28.38 17.83 -5.67
C ALA A 89 -27.44 17.15 -6.68
N LYS A 90 -26.27 16.68 -6.23
CA LYS A 90 -25.24 16.16 -7.13
C LYS A 90 -25.34 14.66 -7.40
N HIS A 91 -25.80 13.88 -6.43
CA HIS A 91 -25.72 12.42 -6.47
C HIS A 91 -27.08 11.71 -6.34
N GLY A 92 -28.17 12.44 -6.09
CA GLY A 92 -29.51 11.85 -5.93
C GLY A 92 -29.65 10.94 -4.71
N ILE A 93 -28.71 11.03 -3.75
CA ILE A 93 -28.70 10.24 -2.53
C ILE A 93 -29.44 11.01 -1.43
N THR A 94 -30.44 10.38 -0.81
CA THR A 94 -31.10 10.93 0.37
C THR A 94 -30.31 10.56 1.63
N VAL A 95 -29.52 11.51 2.13
CA VAL A 95 -28.80 11.45 3.43
C VAL A 95 -29.34 12.53 4.37
#